data_AF-A0A944R652-F1
#
_entry.id   AF-A0A944R652-F1
#
_cell.length_a   1.000
_cell.length_b   1.000
_cell.length_c   1.000
_cell.angle_alpha   90.00
_cell.angle_beta   90.00
_cell.angle_gamma   90.00
#
_symmetry.space_group_name_H-M   'P 1'
#
loop_
_entity.id
_entity.type
_entity.pdbx_description
1 polymer ?
#
loop_
_entity_poly.entity_id
_entity_poly.type
_entity_poly.pdbx_seq_one_letter_code
_entity_poly.pdbx_strand_id
1 'polypeptide(L)'
;MSKYFYAMALFGVVCWCEFLGAAQPPHAVFVVGTHHYSPQLTMPFLATELERLGFRTTVINPAWDPEKDKRGLPGLEVLKDADIGIFFMRFLQLEDDQLAHITEFIESGKAVVGLRTSTHAFNYPKDHPRHTLNHDFGQKVLGSPYLIHLAGKTQVKLAPKVEDHPILTGVDTAGWESSGTLYLIDAQPGIRPLLLGTGRSKRIGTVTNQFGVHELDQTMSAPIAWTWKNLYGSRVFTTSLGHEKDFTNQNSVRVIINGVFWSVNQPVPLSETVIQTRAIPLK
;
A
#
# COMPACT_ATOMS: atom_id res chain seq x y z
N MET A 1 -11.99 85.44 4.33
CA MET A 1 -12.70 84.16 4.13
C MET A 1 -11.84 83.28 3.22
N SER A 2 -11.19 82.25 3.78
CA SER A 2 -10.77 81.07 3.03
C SER A 2 -10.47 79.97 4.05
N LYS A 3 -11.26 78.90 4.06
CA LYS A 3 -11.14 77.75 4.96
C LYS A 3 -10.48 76.62 4.17
N TYR A 4 -9.35 76.13 4.65
CA TYR A 4 -8.71 74.91 4.16
C TYR A 4 -9.43 73.70 4.76
N PHE A 5 -9.92 72.80 3.91
CA PHE A 5 -10.45 71.49 4.30
C PHE A 5 -9.34 70.45 4.10
N TYR A 6 -8.89 69.83 5.19
CA TYR A 6 -8.10 68.60 5.15
C TYR A 6 -9.05 67.40 5.19
N ALA A 7 -9.07 66.59 4.13
CA ALA A 7 -9.73 65.30 4.12
C ALA A 7 -8.70 64.22 4.47
N MET A 8 -8.82 63.63 5.66
CA MET A 8 -8.07 62.45 6.07
C MET A 8 -8.80 61.20 5.55
N ALA A 9 -8.21 60.49 4.60
CA ALA A 9 -8.68 59.18 4.17
C ALA A 9 -8.04 58.09 5.07
N LEU A 10 -8.86 57.46 5.91
CA LEU A 10 -8.48 56.27 6.68
C LEU A 10 -8.68 55.03 5.80
N PHE A 11 -7.58 54.41 5.38
CA PHE A 11 -7.59 53.07 4.78
C PHE A 11 -7.75 52.03 5.90
N GLY A 12 -8.97 51.51 6.07
CA GLY A 12 -9.21 50.33 6.90
C GLY A 12 -8.76 49.07 6.18
N VAL A 13 -7.71 48.41 6.69
CA VAL A 13 -7.34 47.06 6.27
C VAL A 13 -8.31 46.08 6.93
N VAL A 14 -9.23 45.53 6.16
CA VAL A 14 -10.07 44.41 6.59
C VAL A 14 -9.23 43.14 6.45
N CYS A 15 -8.77 42.59 7.57
CA CYS A 15 -8.10 41.31 7.62
C CYS A 15 -9.16 40.21 7.50
N TRP A 16 -9.28 39.61 6.32
CA TRP A 16 -10.15 38.46 6.08
C TRP A 16 -9.45 37.22 6.62
N CYS A 17 -9.71 36.86 7.88
CA CYS A 17 -9.37 35.53 8.37
C CYS A 17 -10.33 34.54 7.72
N GLU A 18 -9.89 33.90 6.64
CA GLU A 18 -10.52 32.65 6.19
C GLU A 18 -10.40 31.65 7.34
N PHE A 19 -11.53 31.29 7.94
CA PHE A 19 -11.64 30.08 8.73
C PHE A 19 -11.40 28.91 7.77
N LEU A 20 -10.14 28.51 7.64
CA LEU A 20 -9.76 27.20 7.11
C LEU A 20 -10.43 26.18 8.04
N GLY A 21 -11.61 25.70 7.66
CA GLY A 21 -12.24 24.57 8.32
C GLY A 21 -11.21 23.45 8.40
N ALA A 22 -11.04 22.86 9.58
CA ALA A 22 -10.10 21.76 9.76
C ALA A 22 -10.34 20.73 8.66
N ALA A 23 -9.34 20.48 7.83
CA ALA A 23 -9.44 19.49 6.76
C ALA A 23 -9.90 18.17 7.38
N GLN A 24 -10.94 17.57 6.81
CA GLN A 24 -11.46 16.30 7.31
C GLN A 24 -10.34 15.24 7.30
N PRO A 25 -10.23 14.39 8.32
CA PRO A 25 -9.29 13.28 8.34
C PRO A 25 -9.36 12.46 7.05
N PRO A 26 -8.23 12.17 6.36
CA PRO A 26 -8.25 11.34 5.17
C PRO A 26 -8.87 9.97 5.46
N HIS A 27 -9.71 9.49 4.54
CA HIS A 27 -10.38 8.20 4.67
C HIS A 27 -9.58 7.09 4.02
N ALA A 28 -9.05 6.19 4.86
CA ALA A 28 -8.39 4.97 4.42
C ALA A 28 -9.36 3.78 4.43
N VAL A 29 -9.57 3.17 3.26
CA VAL A 29 -10.35 1.95 3.12
C VAL A 29 -9.41 0.77 2.92
N PHE A 30 -9.48 -0.19 3.84
CA PHE A 30 -8.76 -1.46 3.74
C PHE A 30 -9.62 -2.51 3.04
N VAL A 31 -9.04 -3.20 2.06
CA VAL A 31 -9.67 -4.31 1.34
C VAL A 31 -8.94 -5.61 1.67
N VAL A 32 -9.55 -6.45 2.51
CA VAL A 32 -9.03 -7.76 2.92
C VAL A 32 -9.56 -8.83 1.97
N GLY A 33 -8.82 -9.11 0.90
CA GLY A 33 -9.23 -10.03 -0.17
C GLY A 33 -8.76 -11.47 0.00
N THR A 34 -8.15 -11.84 1.12
CA THR A 34 -7.62 -13.20 1.36
C THR A 34 -7.40 -13.43 2.85
N HIS A 35 -7.38 -14.67 3.33
CA HIS A 35 -6.83 -15.02 4.64
C HIS A 35 -5.35 -15.45 4.59
N HIS A 36 -4.74 -15.45 3.40
CA HIS A 36 -3.34 -15.79 3.23
C HIS A 36 -2.45 -14.77 3.95
N TYR A 37 -1.70 -15.25 4.95
CA TYR A 37 -0.90 -14.45 5.89
C TYR A 37 -1.66 -13.64 6.94
N SER A 38 -2.89 -14.05 7.23
CA SER A 38 -3.70 -13.53 8.33
C SER A 38 -4.09 -12.03 8.24
N PRO A 39 -4.32 -11.41 7.06
CA PRO A 39 -4.69 -10.00 6.98
C PRO A 39 -6.04 -9.67 7.62
N GLN A 40 -6.95 -10.65 7.74
CA GLN A 40 -8.19 -10.51 8.52
C GLN A 40 -7.93 -10.19 10.00
N LEU A 41 -6.72 -10.43 10.49
CA LEU A 41 -6.29 -10.07 11.85
C LEU A 41 -5.37 -8.84 11.87
N THR A 42 -4.52 -8.65 10.86
CA THR A 42 -3.52 -7.57 10.87
C THR A 42 -4.04 -6.25 10.30
N MET A 43 -4.99 -6.28 9.36
CA MET A 43 -5.56 -5.06 8.79
C MET A 43 -6.42 -4.27 9.79
N PRO A 44 -7.27 -4.90 10.63
CA PRO A 44 -7.94 -4.18 11.72
C PRO A 44 -6.97 -3.50 12.68
N PHE A 45 -5.86 -4.17 13.04
CA PHE A 45 -4.81 -3.58 13.86
C PHE A 45 -4.18 -2.34 13.19
N LEU A 46 -3.82 -2.45 11.92
CA LEU A 46 -3.20 -1.35 11.16
C LEU A 46 -4.17 -0.18 10.99
N ALA A 47 -5.46 -0.47 10.82
CA ALA A 47 -6.53 0.52 10.78
C ALA A 47 -6.62 1.30 12.10
N THR A 48 -6.68 0.62 13.25
CA THR A 48 -6.67 1.29 14.57
C THR A 48 -5.43 2.17 14.77
N GLU A 49 -4.26 1.75 14.28
CA GLU A 49 -3.06 2.56 14.37
C GLU A 49 -3.12 3.81 13.46
N LEU A 50 -3.68 3.70 12.26
CA LEU A 50 -3.94 4.87 11.40
C LEU A 50 -4.96 5.84 12.02
N GLU A 51 -6.00 5.32 12.70
CA GLU A 51 -6.98 6.15 13.41
C GLU A 51 -6.32 6.96 14.52
N ARG A 52 -5.46 6.31 15.33
CA ARG A 52 -4.66 6.98 16.35
C ARG A 52 -3.76 8.08 15.75
N LEU A 53 -3.35 7.92 14.50
CA LEU A 53 -2.51 8.85 13.77
C LEU A 53 -3.31 9.86 12.92
N GLY A 54 -4.64 9.92 13.06
CA GLY A 54 -5.47 10.98 12.48
C GLY A 54 -6.13 10.65 11.15
N PHE A 55 -6.27 9.37 10.78
CA PHE A 55 -7.11 8.93 9.66
C PHE A 55 -8.51 8.55 10.14
N ARG A 56 -9.49 8.66 9.24
CA ARG A 56 -10.72 7.87 9.34
C ARG A 56 -10.48 6.54 8.64
N THR A 57 -10.93 5.42 9.20
CA THR A 57 -10.74 4.12 8.54
C THR A 57 -12.03 3.34 8.31
N THR A 58 -12.02 2.46 7.31
CA THR A 58 -13.02 1.43 7.11
C THR A 58 -12.32 0.16 6.66
N VAL A 59 -12.69 -0.97 7.26
CA VAL A 59 -12.06 -2.26 6.95
C VAL A 59 -13.11 -3.19 6.33
N ILE A 60 -12.98 -3.45 5.03
CA ILE A 60 -13.74 -4.49 4.34
C ILE A 60 -13.08 -5.82 4.65
N ASN A 61 -13.63 -6.51 5.65
CA ASN A 61 -13.12 -7.76 6.20
C ASN A 61 -14.27 -8.72 6.50
N PRO A 62 -14.78 -9.44 5.50
CA PRO A 62 -15.87 -10.39 5.70
C PRO A 62 -15.44 -11.57 6.58
N ALA A 63 -16.40 -12.28 7.17
CA ALA A 63 -16.13 -13.41 8.06
C ALA A 63 -15.57 -14.68 7.34
N TRP A 64 -15.51 -14.65 6.00
CA TRP A 64 -15.01 -15.73 5.16
C TRP A 64 -13.75 -15.29 4.40
N ASP A 65 -12.99 -16.25 3.87
CA ASP A 65 -11.82 -16.00 3.02
C ASP A 65 -12.28 -15.66 1.59
N PRO A 66 -12.19 -14.40 1.11
CA PRO A 66 -12.71 -14.03 -0.22
C PRO A 66 -11.94 -14.70 -1.37
N GLU A 67 -10.70 -15.12 -1.14
CA GLU A 67 -9.92 -15.89 -2.13
C GLU A 67 -10.58 -17.24 -2.44
N LYS A 68 -11.37 -17.80 -1.50
CA LYS A 68 -11.92 -19.15 -1.58
C LYS A 68 -13.45 -19.20 -1.61
N ASP A 69 -14.12 -18.05 -1.60
CA ASP A 69 -15.57 -17.97 -1.44
C ASP A 69 -16.19 -17.06 -2.52
N LYS A 70 -17.21 -17.60 -3.21
CA LYS A 70 -17.89 -16.92 -4.32
C LYS A 70 -18.65 -15.66 -3.89
N ARG A 71 -18.93 -15.48 -2.60
CA ARG A 71 -19.53 -14.24 -2.08
C ARG A 71 -18.60 -13.03 -2.25
N GLY A 72 -17.30 -13.26 -2.43
CA GLY A 72 -16.32 -12.22 -2.70
C GLY A 72 -16.23 -11.19 -1.57
N LEU A 73 -16.26 -9.92 -1.96
CA LEU A 73 -16.00 -8.76 -1.10
C LEU A 73 -17.24 -7.82 -1.05
N PRO A 74 -18.14 -7.97 -0.08
CA PRO A 74 -19.24 -7.03 0.12
C PRO A 74 -18.72 -5.69 0.69
N GLY A 75 -19.42 -4.59 0.43
CA GLY A 75 -19.10 -3.28 1.01
C GLY A 75 -18.08 -2.45 0.22
N LEU A 76 -17.70 -2.88 -1.00
CA LEU A 76 -16.73 -2.18 -1.83
C LEU A 76 -17.20 -0.80 -2.31
N GLU A 77 -18.50 -0.52 -2.29
CA GLU A 77 -19.08 0.78 -2.64
C GLU A 77 -18.52 1.94 -1.80
N VAL A 78 -18.03 1.66 -0.59
CA VAL A 78 -17.39 2.65 0.28
C VAL A 78 -16.10 3.24 -0.29
N LEU A 79 -15.45 2.56 -1.26
CA LEU A 79 -14.27 3.07 -1.95
C LEU A 79 -14.56 4.38 -2.69
N LYS A 80 -15.81 4.64 -3.07
CA LYS A 80 -16.23 5.90 -3.70
C LYS A 80 -15.88 7.12 -2.84
N ASP A 81 -15.98 6.97 -1.51
CA ASP A 81 -15.75 8.05 -0.54
C ASP A 81 -14.35 8.03 0.09
N ALA A 82 -13.52 7.05 -0.29
CA ALA A 82 -12.15 6.91 0.22
C ALA A 82 -11.21 7.96 -0.39
N ASP A 83 -10.19 8.36 0.35
CA ASP A 83 -9.03 9.11 -0.16
C ASP A 83 -7.88 8.17 -0.56
N ILE A 84 -7.82 7.00 0.10
CA ILE A 84 -6.83 5.96 -0.16
C ILE A 84 -7.42 4.56 -0.01
N GLY A 85 -7.08 3.68 -0.96
CA GLY A 85 -7.38 2.26 -0.94
C GLY A 85 -6.15 1.46 -0.54
N ILE A 86 -6.25 0.68 0.53
CA ILE A 86 -5.19 -0.19 1.05
C ILE A 86 -5.57 -1.63 0.77
N PHE A 87 -4.90 -2.25 -0.19
CA PHE A 87 -5.27 -3.55 -0.73
C PHE A 87 -4.36 -4.65 -0.20
N PHE A 88 -4.96 -5.68 0.40
CA PHE A 88 -4.33 -6.94 0.75
C PHE A 88 -5.15 -8.07 0.10
N MET A 89 -4.93 -8.29 -1.19
CA MET A 89 -5.74 -9.17 -2.03
C MET A 89 -4.90 -10.28 -2.66
N ARG A 90 -5.54 -11.40 -3.00
CA ARG A 90 -4.88 -12.52 -3.69
C ARG A 90 -5.89 -13.36 -4.45
N PHE A 91 -5.55 -13.70 -5.69
CA PHE A 91 -6.26 -14.70 -6.49
C PHE A 91 -7.79 -14.61 -6.49
N LEU A 92 -8.31 -13.39 -6.36
CA LEU A 92 -9.73 -13.13 -6.39
C LEU A 92 -10.30 -13.43 -7.78
N GLN A 93 -11.56 -13.86 -7.78
CA GLN A 93 -12.43 -13.94 -8.95
C GLN A 93 -13.72 -13.21 -8.58
N LEU A 94 -13.71 -11.89 -8.71
CA LEU A 94 -14.85 -11.05 -8.35
C LEU A 94 -15.85 -11.00 -9.51
N GLU A 95 -17.13 -11.00 -9.15
CA GLU A 95 -18.23 -10.71 -10.08
C GLU A 95 -18.21 -9.24 -10.53
N ASP A 96 -19.04 -8.93 -11.51
CA ASP A 96 -18.97 -7.65 -12.23
C ASP A 96 -19.25 -6.42 -11.38
N ASP A 97 -20.24 -6.53 -10.50
CA ASP A 97 -20.64 -5.49 -9.55
C ASP A 97 -19.53 -5.16 -8.54
N GLN A 98 -18.89 -6.17 -7.95
CA GLN A 98 -17.81 -5.97 -6.98
C GLN A 98 -16.55 -5.41 -7.64
N LEU A 99 -16.20 -5.93 -8.82
CA LEU A 99 -15.00 -5.50 -9.55
C LEU A 99 -15.13 -4.04 -10.05
N ALA A 100 -16.36 -3.59 -10.38
CA ALA A 100 -16.63 -2.21 -10.76
C ALA A 100 -16.16 -1.22 -9.69
N HIS A 101 -16.47 -1.45 -8.42
CA HIS A 101 -16.05 -0.55 -7.34
C HIS A 101 -14.53 -0.41 -7.19
N ILE A 102 -13.78 -1.51 -7.37
CA ILE A 102 -12.30 -1.46 -7.35
C ILE A 102 -11.77 -0.71 -8.58
N THR A 103 -12.30 -1.01 -9.76
CA THR A 103 -11.83 -0.37 -11.00
C THR A 103 -12.14 1.12 -11.02
N GLU A 104 -13.36 1.54 -10.67
CA GLU A 104 -13.74 2.95 -10.52
C GLU A 104 -12.84 3.70 -9.52
N PHE A 105 -12.52 3.07 -8.38
CA PHE A 105 -11.60 3.66 -7.41
C PHE A 105 -10.21 3.89 -7.99
N ILE A 106 -9.64 2.88 -8.65
CA ILE A 106 -8.30 2.96 -9.24
C ILE A 106 -8.26 3.98 -10.39
N GLU A 107 -9.28 3.99 -11.24
CA GLU A 107 -9.39 4.90 -12.40
C GLU A 107 -9.61 6.35 -11.98
N SER A 108 -10.13 6.60 -10.78
CA SER A 108 -10.28 7.96 -10.23
C SER A 108 -8.95 8.67 -9.93
N GLY A 109 -7.81 7.96 -9.97
CA GLY A 109 -6.49 8.53 -9.69
C GLY A 109 -6.21 8.77 -8.19
N LYS A 110 -7.09 8.29 -7.30
CA LYS A 110 -6.88 8.32 -5.85
C LYS A 110 -5.70 7.47 -5.41
N ALA A 111 -5.22 7.71 -4.19
CA ALA A 111 -4.03 7.06 -3.66
C ALA A 111 -4.23 5.55 -3.46
N VAL A 112 -3.16 4.77 -3.69
CA VAL A 112 -3.20 3.30 -3.61
C VAL A 112 -2.05 2.80 -2.76
N VAL A 113 -2.35 1.89 -1.83
CA VAL A 113 -1.34 1.10 -1.13
C VAL A 113 -1.56 -0.38 -1.46
N GLY A 114 -0.58 -1.00 -2.10
CA GLY A 114 -0.55 -2.44 -2.31
C GLY A 114 0.30 -3.12 -1.25
N LEU A 115 -0.31 -3.93 -0.38
CA LEU A 115 0.44 -4.82 0.50
C LEU A 115 0.62 -6.16 -0.17
N ARG A 116 1.57 -6.97 0.31
CA ARG A 116 1.57 -8.41 0.02
C ARG A 116 0.14 -8.90 0.24
N THR A 117 -0.56 -9.60 -0.65
CA THR A 117 -0.15 -10.29 -1.89
C THR A 117 -0.70 -9.61 -3.16
N SER A 118 -1.05 -8.33 -3.09
CA SER A 118 -1.86 -7.64 -4.10
C SER A 118 -1.22 -7.50 -5.49
N THR A 119 0.08 -7.74 -5.65
CA THR A 119 0.73 -7.80 -6.98
C THR A 119 0.22 -8.96 -7.85
N HIS A 120 -0.51 -9.91 -7.26
CA HIS A 120 -1.26 -10.97 -7.94
C HIS A 120 -2.66 -11.09 -7.32
N ALA A 121 -3.37 -9.96 -7.28
CA ALA A 121 -4.70 -9.84 -6.66
C ALA A 121 -5.78 -10.72 -7.30
N PHE A 122 -5.68 -11.01 -8.61
CA PHE A 122 -6.72 -11.73 -9.37
C PHE A 122 -6.21 -13.04 -9.97
N ASN A 123 -7.12 -14.01 -10.17
CA ASN A 123 -6.82 -15.27 -10.83
C ASN A 123 -8.03 -15.85 -11.59
N TYR A 124 -8.49 -15.16 -12.63
CA TYR A 124 -9.56 -15.63 -13.50
C TYR A 124 -9.09 -16.73 -14.48
N PRO A 125 -9.97 -17.68 -14.88
CA PRO A 125 -9.68 -18.67 -15.92
C PRO A 125 -9.22 -18.06 -17.24
N LYS A 126 -8.49 -18.83 -18.07
CA LYS A 126 -7.90 -18.35 -19.34
C LYS A 126 -8.93 -17.76 -20.32
N ASP A 127 -10.10 -18.39 -20.41
CA ASP A 127 -11.17 -17.97 -21.34
C ASP A 127 -12.10 -16.91 -20.71
N HIS A 128 -11.82 -16.45 -19.49
CA HIS A 128 -12.62 -15.43 -18.83
C HIS A 128 -12.31 -14.05 -19.42
N PRO A 129 -13.32 -13.17 -19.66
CA PRO A 129 -13.09 -11.83 -20.20
C PRO A 129 -12.11 -10.97 -19.38
N ARG A 130 -11.96 -11.29 -18.09
CA ARG A 130 -11.10 -10.59 -17.13
C ARG A 130 -9.73 -11.23 -16.91
N HIS A 131 -9.38 -12.25 -17.69
CA HIS A 131 -8.12 -12.99 -17.51
C HIS A 131 -6.89 -12.08 -17.47
N THR A 132 -6.90 -10.99 -18.25
CA THR A 132 -5.82 -9.99 -18.29
C THR A 132 -5.55 -9.35 -16.93
N LEU A 133 -6.56 -9.20 -16.06
CA LEU A 133 -6.40 -8.60 -14.71
C LEU A 133 -5.44 -9.40 -13.82
N ASN A 134 -5.25 -10.70 -14.08
CA ASN A 134 -4.31 -11.54 -13.34
C ASN A 134 -2.88 -10.99 -13.39
N HIS A 135 -2.54 -10.33 -14.52
CA HIS A 135 -1.25 -9.68 -14.74
C HIS A 135 -1.37 -8.15 -14.61
N ASP A 136 -2.38 -7.57 -15.27
CA ASP A 136 -2.52 -6.14 -15.46
C ASP A 136 -2.71 -5.40 -14.14
N PHE A 137 -3.36 -5.99 -13.13
CA PHE A 137 -3.52 -5.29 -11.86
C PHE A 137 -2.16 -5.02 -11.20
N GLY A 138 -1.31 -6.04 -11.07
CA GLY A 138 0.04 -5.88 -10.52
C GLY A 138 0.88 -4.92 -11.37
N GLN A 139 0.89 -5.11 -12.68
CA GLN A 139 1.69 -4.31 -13.60
C GLN A 139 1.26 -2.84 -13.64
N LYS A 140 -0.02 -2.59 -13.94
CA LYS A 140 -0.55 -1.26 -14.25
C LYS A 140 -0.88 -0.46 -13.01
N VAL A 141 -1.40 -1.10 -11.95
CA VAL A 141 -1.82 -0.41 -10.72
C VAL A 141 -0.66 -0.31 -9.74
N LEU A 142 0.04 -1.41 -9.48
CA LEU A 142 1.06 -1.48 -8.42
C LEU A 142 2.49 -1.31 -8.94
N GLY A 143 2.69 -1.20 -10.25
CA GLY A 143 4.00 -1.01 -10.86
C GLY A 143 4.83 -2.29 -10.97
N SER A 144 4.28 -3.45 -10.63
CA SER A 144 4.92 -4.74 -10.91
C SER A 144 4.00 -5.94 -10.67
N PRO A 145 3.89 -6.90 -11.61
CA PRO A 145 3.27 -8.19 -11.35
C PRO A 145 4.22 -9.10 -10.56
N TYR A 146 3.64 -10.08 -9.88
CA TYR A 146 4.37 -11.15 -9.20
C TYR A 146 4.89 -12.21 -10.17
N LEU A 147 6.10 -12.72 -9.91
CA LEU A 147 6.69 -13.81 -10.69
C LEU A 147 6.75 -15.12 -9.90
N ILE A 148 7.48 -15.10 -8.78
CA ILE A 148 7.75 -16.27 -7.95
C ILE A 148 8.23 -15.83 -6.57
N HIS A 149 8.18 -16.72 -5.58
CA HIS A 149 8.73 -16.48 -4.25
C HIS A 149 9.88 -17.45 -3.98
N LEU A 150 10.87 -16.96 -3.23
CA LEU A 150 11.99 -17.76 -2.75
C LEU A 150 11.64 -18.47 -1.43
N ALA A 151 12.63 -18.90 -0.66
CA ALA A 151 12.42 -19.60 0.59
C ALA A 151 13.02 -18.86 1.80
N GLY A 152 12.46 -19.15 2.97
CA GLY A 152 12.95 -18.65 4.25
C GLY A 152 12.63 -17.17 4.47
N LYS A 153 13.42 -16.55 5.35
CA LYS A 153 13.33 -15.13 5.67
C LYS A 153 13.94 -14.28 4.56
N THR A 154 13.55 -13.01 4.52
CA THR A 154 14.11 -12.02 3.62
C THR A 154 14.95 -11.02 4.40
N GLN A 155 16.22 -10.88 4.05
CA GLN A 155 17.04 -9.79 4.59
C GLN A 155 16.63 -8.48 3.93
N VAL A 156 16.40 -7.44 4.73
CA VAL A 156 15.93 -6.13 4.25
C VAL A 156 17.05 -5.11 4.31
N LYS A 157 17.22 -4.34 3.23
CA LYS A 157 18.14 -3.20 3.15
C LYS A 157 17.50 -2.03 2.41
N LEU A 158 18.03 -0.83 2.62
CA LEU A 158 17.68 0.32 1.80
C LEU A 158 18.09 0.09 0.34
N ALA A 159 17.30 0.61 -0.60
CA ALA A 159 17.75 0.81 -1.96
C ALA A 159 18.85 1.91 -1.99
N PRO A 160 19.66 2.03 -3.06
CA PRO A 160 20.63 3.11 -3.16
C PRO A 160 19.97 4.49 -3.29
N LYS A 161 20.49 5.52 -2.60
CA LYS A 161 20.11 6.95 -2.77
C LYS A 161 18.63 7.26 -2.47
N VAL A 162 18.11 6.70 -1.38
CA VAL A 162 16.72 6.90 -0.93
C VAL A 162 16.62 7.32 0.53
N GLU A 163 17.74 7.55 1.20
CA GLU A 163 17.84 7.81 2.64
C GLU A 163 16.94 8.98 3.08
N ASP A 164 16.81 10.02 2.24
CA ASP A 164 15.98 11.20 2.50
C ASP A 164 14.50 11.01 2.12
N HIS A 165 14.08 9.85 1.64
CA HIS A 165 12.70 9.63 1.23
C HIS A 165 11.77 9.59 2.46
N PRO A 166 10.65 10.34 2.50
CA PRO A 166 9.80 10.44 3.70
C PRO A 166 9.31 9.10 4.24
N ILE A 167 9.06 8.11 3.37
CA ILE A 167 8.66 6.76 3.82
C ILE A 167 9.68 6.12 4.77
N LEU A 168 10.96 6.49 4.68
CA LEU A 168 12.04 5.93 5.46
C LEU A 168 12.34 6.71 6.76
N THR A 169 11.58 7.76 7.06
CA THR A 169 11.69 8.51 8.33
C THR A 169 11.50 7.58 9.53
N GLY A 170 12.52 7.48 10.39
CA GLY A 170 12.51 6.65 11.60
C GLY A 170 12.68 5.14 11.36
N VAL A 171 13.12 4.73 10.16
CA VAL A 171 13.32 3.32 9.80
C VAL A 171 14.79 2.93 9.95
N ASP A 172 15.07 1.92 10.76
CA ASP A 172 16.41 1.33 10.89
C ASP A 172 16.45 -0.05 10.23
N THR A 173 17.27 -0.19 9.19
CA THR A 173 17.43 -1.47 8.47
C THR A 173 18.54 -2.36 9.03
N ALA A 174 19.29 -1.92 10.05
CA ALA A 174 20.36 -2.70 10.63
C ALA A 174 19.85 -4.05 11.17
N GLY A 175 20.31 -5.14 10.54
CA GLY A 175 19.93 -6.50 10.93
C GLY A 175 18.45 -6.86 10.69
N TRP A 176 17.71 -6.07 9.91
CA TRP A 176 16.29 -6.33 9.68
C TRP A 176 16.08 -7.56 8.78
N GLU A 177 15.39 -8.56 9.32
CA GLU A 177 14.84 -9.70 8.57
C GLU A 177 13.31 -9.71 8.62
N SER A 178 12.66 -9.81 7.46
CA SER A 178 11.23 -10.13 7.37
C SER A 178 11.00 -11.63 7.45
N SER A 179 9.90 -12.04 8.10
CA SER A 179 9.48 -13.45 8.11
C SER A 179 8.83 -13.88 6.79
N GLY A 180 8.47 -12.94 5.92
CA GLY A 180 7.98 -13.20 4.58
C GLY A 180 9.09 -13.69 3.66
N THR A 181 8.74 -14.58 2.74
CA THR A 181 9.61 -15.01 1.64
C THR A 181 9.78 -13.89 0.62
N LEU A 182 10.96 -13.78 0.02
CA LEU A 182 11.23 -12.78 -1.01
C LEU A 182 10.37 -13.07 -2.24
N TYR A 183 9.66 -12.06 -2.72
CA TYR A 183 8.98 -12.10 -4.01
C TYR A 183 9.92 -11.53 -5.07
N LEU A 184 10.09 -12.26 -6.16
CA LEU A 184 10.62 -11.72 -7.40
C LEU A 184 9.48 -11.11 -8.20
N ILE A 185 9.78 -10.01 -8.87
CA ILE A 185 8.81 -9.13 -9.50
C ILE A 185 9.32 -8.70 -10.88
N ASP A 186 8.41 -8.35 -11.80
CA ASP A 186 8.75 -7.74 -13.09
C ASP A 186 8.53 -6.22 -13.01
N ALA A 187 9.54 -5.51 -12.51
CA ALA A 187 9.41 -4.10 -12.15
C ALA A 187 9.16 -3.21 -13.36
N GLN A 188 8.12 -2.37 -13.32
CA GLN A 188 7.92 -1.35 -14.34
C GLN A 188 9.06 -0.30 -14.28
N PRO A 189 9.57 0.21 -15.42
CA PRO A 189 10.75 1.07 -15.45
C PRO A 189 10.70 2.34 -14.58
N GLY A 190 9.50 2.85 -14.27
CA GLY A 190 9.33 4.06 -13.47
C GLY A 190 9.03 3.81 -11.99
N ILE A 191 9.09 2.56 -11.49
CA ILE A 191 9.03 2.37 -10.03
C ILE A 191 10.28 2.99 -9.40
N ARG A 192 10.14 3.50 -8.18
CA ARG A 192 11.26 3.92 -7.34
C ARG A 192 11.38 2.96 -6.16
N PRO A 193 12.29 1.97 -6.21
CA PRO A 193 12.57 1.10 -5.08
C PRO A 193 13.03 1.90 -3.87
N LEU A 194 12.54 1.54 -2.68
CA LEU A 194 12.92 2.12 -1.40
C LEU A 194 13.60 1.07 -0.51
N LEU A 195 13.11 -0.16 -0.53
CA LEU A 195 13.70 -1.30 0.16
C LEU A 195 13.99 -2.42 -0.84
N LEU A 196 15.15 -3.04 -0.66
CA LEU A 196 15.55 -4.27 -1.34
C LEU A 196 15.48 -5.43 -0.35
N GLY A 197 14.99 -6.56 -0.83
CA GLY A 197 15.02 -7.82 -0.10
C GLY A 197 16.01 -8.77 -0.75
N THR A 198 16.76 -9.52 0.06
CA THR A 198 17.62 -10.62 -0.39
C THR A 198 17.15 -11.93 0.23
N GLY A 199 16.99 -12.98 -0.58
CA GLY A 199 16.49 -14.28 -0.16
C GLY A 199 17.19 -15.43 -0.86
N ARG A 200 16.93 -16.67 -0.41
CA ARG A 200 17.54 -17.89 -0.97
C ARG A 200 16.53 -18.74 -1.72
N SER A 201 16.90 -19.20 -2.90
CA SER A 201 16.09 -20.16 -3.64
C SER A 201 16.34 -21.59 -3.17
N LYS A 202 15.30 -22.42 -3.18
CA LYS A 202 15.42 -23.90 -3.02
C LYS A 202 15.81 -24.61 -4.31
N ARG A 203 15.71 -23.93 -5.45
CA ARG A 203 15.95 -24.47 -6.81
C ARG A 203 16.88 -23.50 -7.56
N ILE A 204 17.80 -24.03 -8.35
CA ILE A 204 18.71 -23.25 -9.19
C ILE A 204 18.44 -23.64 -10.65
N GLY A 205 18.46 -22.65 -11.55
CA GLY A 205 18.15 -22.79 -12.97
C GLY A 205 16.67 -22.50 -13.30
N THR A 206 16.24 -22.97 -14.47
CA THR A 206 14.92 -22.70 -15.03
C THR A 206 13.79 -23.32 -14.21
N VAL A 207 12.85 -22.49 -13.75
CA VAL A 207 11.63 -22.89 -13.04
C VAL A 207 10.40 -22.35 -13.75
N THR A 208 9.44 -23.21 -14.07
CA THR A 208 8.16 -22.82 -14.65
C THR A 208 7.05 -22.86 -13.60
N ASN A 209 6.20 -21.84 -13.56
CA ASN A 209 4.96 -21.79 -12.78
C ASN A 209 3.83 -21.13 -13.60
N GLN A 210 2.67 -20.86 -13.00
CA GLN A 210 1.55 -20.22 -13.69
C GLN A 210 1.83 -18.76 -14.14
N PHE A 211 2.87 -18.13 -13.60
CA PHE A 211 3.31 -16.77 -13.91
C PHE A 211 4.44 -16.72 -14.93
N GLY A 212 4.83 -17.86 -15.51
CA GLY A 212 5.82 -17.94 -16.57
C GLY A 212 7.05 -18.78 -16.21
N VAL A 213 8.15 -18.49 -16.92
CA VAL A 213 9.44 -19.17 -16.80
C VAL A 213 10.43 -18.23 -16.16
N HIS A 214 11.13 -18.70 -15.13
CA HIS A 214 12.00 -17.89 -14.29
C HIS A 214 13.37 -18.56 -14.15
N GLU A 215 14.44 -17.78 -14.30
CA GLU A 215 15.80 -18.23 -14.00
C GLU A 215 16.15 -17.88 -12.56
N LEU A 216 16.50 -18.89 -11.77
CA LEU A 216 16.80 -18.71 -10.35
C LEU A 216 18.25 -19.01 -10.01
N ASP A 217 18.87 -18.09 -9.30
CA ASP A 217 20.16 -18.31 -8.63
C ASP A 217 19.95 -18.71 -7.16
N GLN A 218 21.03 -19.18 -6.52
CA GLN A 218 20.99 -19.58 -5.12
C GLN A 218 20.55 -18.45 -4.19
N THR A 219 20.99 -17.22 -4.47
CA THR A 219 20.64 -15.99 -3.75
C THR A 219 20.25 -14.93 -4.75
N MET A 220 19.12 -14.28 -4.54
CA MET A 220 18.64 -13.21 -5.40
C MET A 220 18.15 -12.03 -4.57
N SER A 221 18.11 -10.85 -5.19
CA SER A 221 17.56 -9.65 -4.60
C SER A 221 16.52 -9.01 -5.50
N ALA A 222 15.49 -8.42 -4.90
CA ALA A 222 14.43 -7.71 -5.61
C ALA A 222 13.90 -6.54 -4.76
N PRO A 223 13.28 -5.52 -5.36
CA PRO A 223 12.51 -4.53 -4.62
C PRO A 223 11.42 -5.19 -3.77
N ILE A 224 11.32 -4.78 -2.50
CA ILE A 224 10.26 -5.23 -1.59
C ILE A 224 9.41 -4.09 -1.04
N ALA A 225 9.81 -2.84 -1.26
CA ALA A 225 8.97 -1.67 -1.09
C ALA A 225 9.36 -0.63 -2.13
N TRP A 226 8.38 -0.05 -2.81
CA TRP A 226 8.60 0.93 -3.87
C TRP A 226 7.45 1.92 -3.97
N THR A 227 7.72 3.03 -4.63
CA THR A 227 6.71 4.00 -5.02
C THR A 227 6.54 4.01 -6.53
N TRP A 228 5.36 4.40 -6.99
CA TRP A 228 4.98 4.39 -8.40
C TRP A 228 3.93 5.48 -8.65
N LYS A 229 3.88 6.00 -9.88
CA LYS A 229 2.75 6.77 -10.38
C LYS A 229 2.07 5.95 -11.47
N ASN A 230 0.86 5.47 -11.21
CA ASN A 230 0.17 4.62 -12.18
C ASN A 230 -0.38 5.42 -13.37
N LEU A 231 -0.91 4.71 -14.37
CA LEU A 231 -1.45 5.33 -15.58
C LEU A 231 -2.64 6.28 -15.33
N TYR A 232 -3.32 6.14 -14.19
CA TYR A 232 -4.44 6.97 -13.78
C TYR A 232 -4.00 8.19 -12.96
N GLY A 233 -2.68 8.35 -12.76
CA GLY A 233 -2.11 9.45 -12.00
C GLY A 233 -2.07 9.22 -10.49
N SER A 234 -2.50 8.06 -9.99
CA SER A 234 -2.44 7.72 -8.57
C SER A 234 -1.03 7.74 -8.05
N ARG A 235 -0.90 8.22 -6.82
CA ARG A 235 0.33 8.08 -6.03
C ARG A 235 0.28 6.74 -5.30
N VAL A 236 1.17 5.84 -5.67
CA VAL A 236 1.12 4.43 -5.26
C VAL A 236 2.32 4.09 -4.40
N PHE A 237 2.08 3.50 -3.24
CA PHE A 237 3.08 2.79 -2.46
C PHE A 237 2.78 1.29 -2.51
N THR A 238 3.78 0.46 -2.77
CA THR A 238 3.60 -0.99 -2.75
C THR A 238 4.73 -1.64 -1.96
N THR A 239 4.39 -2.67 -1.17
CA THR A 239 5.38 -3.47 -0.48
C THR A 239 4.99 -4.95 -0.44
N SER A 240 5.99 -5.83 -0.57
CA SER A 240 5.85 -7.27 -0.31
C SER A 240 6.09 -7.63 1.16
N LEU A 241 6.22 -6.65 2.06
CA LEU A 241 5.99 -6.86 3.48
C LEU A 241 4.50 -7.11 3.74
N GLY A 242 4.19 -7.79 4.84
CA GLY A 242 2.82 -8.13 5.20
C GLY A 242 2.63 -9.60 5.58
N HIS A 243 3.72 -10.34 5.84
CA HIS A 243 3.62 -11.55 6.64
C HIS A 243 3.06 -11.20 8.03
N GLU A 244 2.27 -12.08 8.65
CA GLU A 244 1.68 -11.81 9.98
C GLU A 244 2.74 -11.34 11.00
N LYS A 245 3.90 -12.00 11.02
CA LYS A 245 5.06 -11.64 11.85
C LYS A 245 5.75 -10.32 11.49
N ASP A 246 5.56 -9.77 10.29
CA ASP A 246 6.09 -8.43 9.98
C ASP A 246 5.40 -7.38 10.85
N PHE A 247 4.15 -7.60 11.27
CA PHE A 247 3.43 -6.67 12.15
C PHE A 247 3.94 -6.66 13.60
N THR A 248 4.86 -7.56 13.97
CA THR A 248 5.57 -7.50 15.27
C THR A 248 6.86 -6.68 15.17
N ASN A 249 7.28 -6.29 13.97
CA ASN A 249 8.51 -5.55 13.72
C ASN A 249 8.17 -4.07 13.48
N GLN A 250 8.71 -3.19 14.30
CA GLN A 250 8.40 -1.75 14.25
C GLN A 250 8.78 -1.11 12.91
N ASN A 251 9.91 -1.51 12.31
CA ASN A 251 10.34 -0.97 11.01
C ASN A 251 9.35 -1.35 9.90
N SER A 252 8.83 -2.58 9.94
CA SER A 252 7.84 -3.05 8.95
C SER A 252 6.54 -2.27 9.05
N VAL A 253 5.99 -2.12 10.25
CA VAL A 253 4.75 -1.35 10.47
C VAL A 253 4.97 0.13 10.12
N ARG A 254 6.09 0.72 10.55
CA ARG A 254 6.42 2.12 10.25
C ARG A 254 6.53 2.39 8.76
N VAL A 255 7.21 1.53 7.99
CA VAL A 255 7.29 1.69 6.52
C VAL A 255 5.90 1.66 5.88
N ILE A 256 5.03 0.78 6.33
CA ILE A 256 3.65 0.69 5.83
C ILE A 256 2.86 1.96 6.18
N ILE A 257 2.88 2.38 7.45
CA ILE A 257 2.22 3.61 7.92
C ILE A 257 2.73 4.83 7.16
N ASN A 258 4.04 5.03 7.11
CA ASN A 258 4.64 6.14 6.39
C ASN A 258 4.27 6.09 4.89
N GLY A 259 4.16 4.90 4.31
CA GLY A 259 3.68 4.69 2.94
C GLY A 259 2.24 5.16 2.72
N VAL A 260 1.34 4.91 3.67
CA VAL A 260 -0.05 5.42 3.65
C VAL A 260 -0.04 6.95 3.70
N PHE A 261 0.63 7.55 4.70
CA PHE A 261 0.75 9.00 4.87
C PHE A 261 1.32 9.67 3.63
N TRP A 262 2.46 9.12 3.15
CA TRP A 262 3.09 9.58 1.93
C TRP A 262 2.04 9.60 0.83
N SER A 263 1.37 8.48 0.52
CA SER A 263 0.49 8.32 -0.65
C SER A 263 -0.61 9.38 -0.76
N VAL A 264 -1.16 9.88 0.36
CA VAL A 264 -2.15 10.97 0.40
C VAL A 264 -1.55 12.36 0.60
N ASN A 265 -0.24 12.52 0.39
CA ASN A 265 0.54 13.75 0.57
C ASN A 265 0.45 14.35 1.99
N GLN A 266 0.29 13.50 3.01
CA GLN A 266 0.37 13.92 4.41
C GLN A 266 1.83 13.83 4.91
N PRO A 267 2.27 14.71 5.82
CA PRO A 267 3.54 14.56 6.52
C PRO A 267 3.58 13.23 7.26
N VAL A 268 4.64 12.44 7.07
CA VAL A 268 4.81 11.17 7.78
C VAL A 268 5.02 11.40 9.28
N PRO A 269 4.67 10.43 10.15
CA PRO A 269 5.03 10.48 11.55
C PRO A 269 6.52 10.72 11.76
N LEU A 270 6.86 11.59 12.72
CA LEU A 270 8.24 11.88 13.08
C LEU A 270 8.95 10.61 13.61
N SER A 271 10.29 10.60 13.57
CA SER A 271 11.10 9.46 14.00
C SER A 271 10.80 8.97 15.42
N GLU A 272 10.52 9.90 16.31
CA GLU A 272 10.21 9.72 17.73
C GLU A 272 8.76 9.30 17.98
N THR A 273 7.88 9.40 16.97
CA THR A 273 6.50 8.94 17.12
C THR A 273 6.52 7.44 17.33
N VAL A 274 6.00 6.97 18.47
CA VAL A 274 5.87 5.54 18.74
C VAL A 274 4.86 4.95 17.74
N ILE A 275 5.29 3.91 17.02
CA ILE A 275 4.44 3.13 16.11
C ILE A 275 4.14 1.81 16.81
N GLN A 276 2.85 1.53 17.03
CA GLN A 276 2.43 0.31 17.68
C GLN A 276 2.77 -0.91 16.82
N THR A 277 3.06 -2.03 17.46
CA THR A 277 3.20 -3.33 16.81
C THR A 277 2.18 -4.30 17.37
N ARG A 278 1.85 -5.33 16.59
CA ARG A 278 0.90 -6.36 17.00
C ARG A 278 1.62 -7.38 17.89
N ALA A 279 1.02 -7.72 19.03
CA ALA A 279 1.39 -8.94 19.75
C ALA A 279 0.77 -10.15 19.03
N ILE A 280 1.57 -11.17 18.70
CA ILE A 280 1.03 -12.45 18.22
C ILE A 280 0.77 -13.32 19.46
N PRO A 281 -0.47 -13.75 19.71
CA PRO A 281 -0.76 -14.65 20.81
C PRO A 281 0.13 -15.90 20.71
N LEU A 282 0.76 -16.29 21.81
CA LEU A 282 1.45 -17.58 21.89
C LEU A 282 0.38 -18.67 21.64
N LYS A 283 0.60 -19.49 20.61
CA LYS A 283 -0.20 -20.69 20.37
C LYS A 283 0.15 -21.77 21.38
#